data_AF-A0AAQ4P0M8-F1
#
_entry.id   AF-A0AAQ4P0M8-F1
#
_cell.length_a   1.000
_cell.length_b   1.000
_cell.length_c   1.000
_cell.angle_alpha   90.00
_cell.angle_beta   90.00
_cell.angle_gamma   90.00
#
_symmetry.space_group_name_H-M   'P 1'
#
loop_
_entity.id
_entity.type
_entity.pdbx_description
1 polymer ?
#
loop_
_entity_poly.entity_id
_entity_poly.type
_entity_poly.pdbx_seq_one_letter_code
_entity_poly.pdbx_strand_id
1 'polypeptide(L)'
;LSGCNLSVRSCDALSSVLSSQSSSLRELDLSNNHLQDSGVKLLSAGLKSPHCELETLRLSGCLIKDEGCASLVSALSSNPSHLRELDLSYNHPGDSGVKLLSAALEDPHWRLETLRVGSSSSDCFFVRMGTPFTALYKEGRLYLTYLCKSF
;
A
#
# COMPACT_ATOMS: atom_id res chain seq x y z
N LEU A 1 -15.16 -4.84 1.97
CA LEU A 1 -15.44 -5.91 0.99
C LEU A 1 -14.45 -7.08 1.16
N SER A 2 -14.07 -7.40 2.40
CA SER A 2 -13.08 -8.45 2.68
C SER A 2 -13.71 -9.84 2.52
N GLY A 3 -13.00 -10.76 1.87
CA GLY A 3 -13.47 -12.14 1.67
C GLY A 3 -14.70 -12.31 0.75
N CYS A 4 -14.93 -11.38 -0.18
CA CYS A 4 -16.13 -11.36 -1.03
C CYS A 4 -15.97 -12.04 -2.42
N ASN A 5 -14.85 -12.73 -2.67
CA ASN A 5 -14.51 -13.30 -3.98
C ASN A 5 -14.64 -12.28 -5.13
N LEU A 6 -14.10 -11.07 -4.92
CA LEU A 6 -14.19 -9.98 -5.89
C LEU A 6 -13.52 -10.38 -7.21
N SER A 7 -14.20 -10.10 -8.31
CA SER A 7 -13.68 -10.31 -9.67
C SER A 7 -12.92 -9.08 -10.17
N VAL A 8 -12.18 -9.22 -11.28
CA VAL A 8 -11.54 -8.08 -11.97
C VAL A 8 -12.55 -6.97 -12.32
N ARG A 9 -13.80 -7.33 -12.65
CA ARG A 9 -14.86 -6.35 -12.94
C ARG A 9 -15.25 -5.53 -11.70
N SER A 10 -15.13 -6.13 -10.52
CA SER A 10 -15.36 -5.43 -9.26
C SER A 10 -14.25 -4.39 -9.02
N CYS A 11 -13.00 -4.69 -9.36
CA CYS A 11 -11.91 -3.71 -9.29
C CYS A 11 -12.11 -2.52 -10.25
N ASP A 12 -12.64 -2.76 -11.44
CA ASP A 12 -12.95 -1.70 -12.41
C ASP A 12 -14.04 -0.75 -11.90
N ALA A 13 -15.12 -1.32 -11.33
CA ALA A 13 -16.18 -0.54 -10.69
C ALA A 13 -15.65 0.25 -9.49
N LEU A 14 -14.81 -0.36 -8.63
CA LEU A 14 -14.18 0.31 -7.50
C LEU A 14 -13.23 1.42 -7.96
N SER A 15 -12.48 1.20 -9.04
CA SER A 15 -11.62 2.21 -9.65
C SER A 15 -12.44 3.45 -10.08
N SER A 16 -13.60 3.21 -10.72
CA SER A 16 -14.52 4.28 -11.10
C SER A 16 -15.02 5.06 -9.87
N VAL A 17 -15.36 4.36 -8.79
CA VAL A 17 -15.77 4.99 -7.52
C VAL A 17 -14.64 5.82 -6.91
N LEU A 18 -13.41 5.28 -6.86
CA LEU A 18 -12.24 6.00 -6.34
C LEU A 18 -11.92 7.24 -7.17
N SER A 19 -12.15 7.20 -8.48
CA SER A 19 -11.90 8.33 -9.37
C SER A 19 -13.00 9.40 -9.38
N SER A 20 -14.19 9.09 -8.85
CA SER A 20 -15.34 9.98 -8.92
C SER A 20 -15.17 11.21 -8.04
N GLN A 21 -15.50 12.38 -8.58
CA GLN A 21 -15.49 13.66 -7.85
C GLN A 21 -16.41 13.70 -6.63
N SER A 22 -17.46 12.87 -6.64
CA SER A 22 -18.41 12.78 -5.52
C SER A 22 -18.00 11.74 -4.47
N SER A 23 -16.86 11.08 -4.65
CA SER A 23 -16.41 10.02 -3.76
C SER A 23 -15.82 10.62 -2.49
N SER A 24 -16.46 10.32 -1.36
CA SER A 24 -15.96 10.67 -0.03
C SER A 24 -15.37 9.44 0.67
N LEU A 25 -14.94 8.43 -0.09
CA LEU A 25 -14.47 7.16 0.46
C LEU A 25 -13.09 7.35 1.09
N ARG A 26 -13.02 7.24 2.42
CA ARG A 26 -11.77 7.39 3.19
C ARG A 26 -11.10 6.06 3.51
N GLU A 27 -11.86 4.98 3.61
CA GLU A 27 -11.34 3.66 3.94
C GLU A 27 -11.88 2.59 2.99
N LEU A 28 -10.98 1.73 2.49
CA LEU A 28 -11.31 0.63 1.61
C LEU A 28 -10.56 -0.62 2.04
N ASP A 29 -11.32 -1.60 2.53
CA ASP A 29 -10.81 -2.93 2.86
C ASP A 29 -11.26 -3.96 1.82
N LEU A 30 -10.28 -4.49 1.10
CA LEU A 30 -10.40 -5.51 0.07
C LEU A 30 -9.63 -6.77 0.43
N SER A 31 -9.23 -6.94 1.70
CA SER A 31 -8.42 -8.06 2.14
C SER A 31 -9.08 -9.42 1.83
N ASN A 32 -8.27 -10.47 1.70
CA ASN A 32 -8.69 -11.84 1.42
C ASN A 32 -9.53 -11.98 0.14
N ASN A 33 -9.25 -11.17 -0.89
CA ASN A 33 -9.82 -11.32 -2.22
C ASN A 33 -8.74 -11.64 -3.24
N HIS A 34 -9.01 -12.51 -4.20
CA HIS A 34 -8.03 -12.93 -5.20
C HIS A 34 -7.85 -11.88 -6.31
N LEU A 35 -7.47 -10.65 -5.93
CA LEU A 35 -7.32 -9.53 -6.85
C LEU A 35 -6.14 -9.73 -7.80
N GLN A 36 -5.04 -10.28 -7.28
CA GLN A 36 -3.76 -10.42 -7.99
C GLN A 36 -3.25 -9.06 -8.51
N ASP A 37 -2.17 -9.07 -9.28
CA ASP A 37 -1.60 -7.85 -9.85
C ASP A 37 -2.56 -7.15 -10.81
N SER A 38 -3.37 -7.92 -11.55
CA SER A 38 -4.34 -7.38 -12.51
C SER A 38 -5.45 -6.56 -11.84
N GLY A 39 -6.01 -7.04 -10.72
CA GLY A 39 -7.02 -6.31 -9.96
C GLY A 39 -6.44 -5.06 -9.29
N VAL A 40 -5.21 -5.15 -8.77
CA VAL A 40 -4.51 -4.00 -8.20
C VAL A 40 -4.21 -2.94 -9.25
N LYS A 41 -3.79 -3.35 -10.46
CA LYS A 41 -3.53 -2.41 -11.57
C LYS A 41 -4.76 -1.57 -11.93
N LEU A 42 -5.96 -2.17 -11.90
CA LEU A 42 -7.21 -1.45 -12.10
C LEU A 42 -7.50 -0.48 -10.95
N LEU A 43 -7.34 -0.92 -9.70
CA LEU A 43 -7.52 -0.05 -8.53
C LEU A 43 -6.54 1.13 -8.53
N SER A 44 -5.28 0.88 -8.91
CA SER A 44 -4.25 1.90 -9.09
C SER A 44 -4.66 2.99 -10.06
N ALA A 45 -5.43 2.69 -11.11
CA ALA A 45 -5.94 3.72 -12.02
C ALA A 45 -6.90 4.70 -11.31
N GLY A 46 -7.72 4.21 -10.38
CA GLY A 46 -8.63 5.03 -9.58
C GLY A 46 -7.88 5.84 -8.51
N LEU A 47 -6.89 5.22 -7.86
CA LEU A 47 -6.01 5.89 -6.89
C LEU A 47 -5.20 7.04 -7.51
N LYS A 48 -4.92 6.97 -8.82
CA LYS A 48 -4.29 8.06 -9.57
C LYS A 48 -5.18 9.27 -9.73
N SER A 49 -6.48 9.19 -9.47
CA SER A 49 -7.35 10.36 -9.62
C SER A 49 -7.01 11.42 -8.56
N PRO A 50 -6.94 12.72 -8.93
CA PRO A 50 -6.80 13.79 -7.96
C PRO A 50 -8.04 13.94 -7.06
N HIS A 51 -9.14 13.26 -7.39
CA HIS A 51 -10.37 13.23 -6.59
C HIS A 51 -10.41 12.08 -5.58
N CYS A 52 -9.40 11.22 -5.57
CA CYS A 52 -9.33 10.10 -4.64
C CYS A 52 -8.97 10.60 -3.24
N GLU A 53 -9.94 10.59 -2.33
CA GLU A 53 -9.75 11.00 -0.93
C GLU A 53 -9.38 9.84 0.01
N LEU A 54 -8.99 8.69 -0.55
CA LEU A 54 -8.75 7.48 0.23
C LEU A 54 -7.55 7.65 1.17
N GLU A 55 -7.77 7.43 2.46
CA GLU A 55 -6.76 7.54 3.52
C GLU A 55 -6.24 6.17 3.95
N THR A 56 -7.08 5.13 3.87
CA THR A 56 -6.72 3.77 4.27
C THR A 56 -7.09 2.76 3.19
N LEU A 57 -6.11 1.96 2.79
CA LEU A 57 -6.28 0.87 1.83
C LEU A 57 -5.74 -0.43 2.41
N ARG A 58 -6.61 -1.43 2.57
CA ARG A 58 -6.24 -2.76 3.04
C ARG A 58 -6.42 -3.77 1.91
N LEU A 59 -5.32 -4.39 1.53
CA LEU A 59 -5.18 -5.36 0.44
C LEU A 59 -4.50 -6.64 0.96
N SER A 60 -4.70 -6.95 2.23
CA SER A 60 -4.03 -8.08 2.85
C SER A 60 -4.53 -9.40 2.26
N GLY A 61 -3.65 -10.37 1.97
CA GLY A 61 -4.10 -11.68 1.48
C GLY A 61 -4.69 -11.64 0.06
N CYS A 62 -4.22 -10.73 -0.80
CA CYS A 62 -4.78 -10.49 -2.13
C CYS A 62 -4.00 -11.12 -3.30
N LEU A 63 -3.02 -11.98 -3.00
CA LEU A 63 -2.12 -12.63 -3.97
C LEU A 63 -1.34 -11.62 -4.83
N ILE A 64 -0.99 -10.47 -4.24
CA ILE A 64 -0.26 -9.38 -4.90
C ILE A 64 1.22 -9.75 -4.98
N LYS A 65 1.85 -9.47 -6.13
CA LYS A 65 3.28 -9.65 -6.38
C LYS A 65 3.94 -8.30 -6.69
N ASP A 66 5.16 -8.36 -7.20
CA ASP A 66 5.98 -7.20 -7.55
C ASP A 66 5.30 -6.27 -8.57
N GLU A 67 4.62 -6.81 -9.58
CA GLU A 67 3.90 -6.01 -10.58
C GLU A 67 2.75 -5.18 -9.97
N GLY A 68 1.99 -5.76 -9.04
CA GLY A 68 0.95 -5.05 -8.31
C GLY A 68 1.51 -3.98 -7.40
N CYS A 69 2.64 -4.26 -6.71
CA CYS A 69 3.35 -3.25 -5.93
C CYS A 69 3.85 -2.08 -6.78
N ALA A 70 4.42 -2.35 -7.96
CA ALA A 70 4.84 -1.31 -8.89
C ALA A 70 3.65 -0.42 -9.33
N SER A 71 2.50 -1.03 -9.56
CA SER A 71 1.27 -0.31 -9.91
C SER A 71 0.77 0.58 -8.77
N LEU A 72 0.85 0.12 -7.52
CA LEU A 72 0.50 0.92 -6.34
C LEU A 72 1.46 2.09 -6.14
N VAL A 73 2.77 1.84 -6.20
CA VAL A 73 3.79 2.90 -6.09
C VAL A 73 3.57 3.96 -7.16
N SER A 74 3.42 3.56 -8.42
CA SER A 74 3.14 4.50 -9.52
C SER A 74 1.90 5.36 -9.27
N ALA A 75 0.85 4.79 -8.66
CA ALA A 75 -0.38 5.52 -8.37
C ALA A 75 -0.21 6.52 -7.23
N LEU A 76 0.47 6.10 -6.16
CA LEU A 76 0.64 6.91 -4.97
C LEU A 76 1.73 7.99 -5.16
N SER A 77 2.63 7.85 -6.14
CA SER A 77 3.65 8.85 -6.48
C SER A 77 3.18 9.88 -7.52
N SER A 78 2.16 9.59 -8.32
CA SER A 78 1.76 10.49 -9.42
C SER A 78 0.93 11.71 -8.99
N ASN A 79 0.36 11.67 -7.78
CA ASN A 79 -0.41 12.76 -7.19
C ASN A 79 -0.16 12.79 -5.67
N PRO A 80 -0.33 13.94 -4.99
CA PRO A 80 -0.30 13.97 -3.54
C PRO A 80 -1.45 13.11 -3.01
N SER A 81 -1.15 11.84 -2.77
CA SER A 81 -2.11 10.89 -2.27
C SER A 81 -2.54 11.29 -0.86
N HIS A 82 -3.83 11.15 -0.58
CA HIS A 82 -4.35 11.26 0.78
C HIS A 82 -4.10 9.99 1.60
N LEU A 83 -3.53 8.94 0.98
CA LEU A 83 -3.31 7.65 1.62
C LEU A 83 -2.26 7.76 2.73
N ARG A 84 -2.70 7.44 3.95
CA ARG A 84 -1.90 7.41 5.18
C ARG A 84 -1.60 5.98 5.62
N GLU A 85 -2.51 5.04 5.37
CA GLU A 85 -2.33 3.63 5.71
C GLU A 85 -2.48 2.71 4.49
N LEU A 86 -1.47 1.88 4.24
CA LEU A 86 -1.47 0.83 3.23
C LEU A 86 -1.11 -0.50 3.86
N ASP A 87 -2.04 -1.46 3.81
CA ASP A 87 -1.83 -2.82 4.28
C ASP A 87 -1.74 -3.80 3.11
N LEU A 88 -0.56 -4.38 2.92
CA LEU A 88 -0.21 -5.41 1.95
C LEU A 88 0.27 -6.70 2.64
N SER A 89 -0.04 -6.90 3.93
CA SER A 89 0.32 -8.14 4.63
C SER A 89 -0.31 -9.38 3.97
N TYR A 90 0.29 -10.54 4.15
CA TYR A 90 -0.11 -11.82 3.53
C TYR A 90 -0.14 -11.78 2.00
N ASN A 91 0.74 -10.98 1.38
CA ASN A 91 1.00 -11.00 -0.07
C ASN A 91 2.43 -11.47 -0.37
N HIS A 92 2.79 -11.50 -1.65
CA HIS A 92 4.10 -11.94 -2.13
C HIS A 92 4.80 -10.87 -2.98
N PRO A 93 5.02 -9.65 -2.44
CA PRO A 93 5.59 -8.54 -3.20
C PRO A 93 6.96 -8.83 -3.82
N GLY A 94 7.66 -9.86 -3.33
CA GLY A 94 9.03 -10.19 -3.73
C GLY A 94 10.03 -9.10 -3.37
N ASP A 95 11.31 -9.38 -3.58
CA ASP A 95 12.38 -8.42 -3.27
C ASP A 95 12.23 -7.13 -4.08
N SER A 96 11.79 -7.25 -5.34
CA SER A 96 11.53 -6.13 -6.25
C SER A 96 10.41 -5.23 -5.72
N GLY A 97 9.26 -5.78 -5.33
CA GLY A 97 8.14 -5.01 -4.82
C GLY A 97 8.46 -4.34 -3.49
N VAL A 98 9.14 -5.04 -2.57
CA VAL A 98 9.59 -4.47 -1.29
C VAL A 98 10.56 -3.32 -1.52
N LYS A 99 11.51 -3.47 -2.44
CA LYS A 99 12.46 -2.39 -2.78
C LYS A 99 11.75 -1.17 -3.35
N LEU A 100 10.76 -1.36 -4.23
CA LEU A 100 9.97 -0.26 -4.80
C LEU A 100 9.18 0.48 -3.72
N LEU A 101 8.50 -0.25 -2.84
CA LEU A 101 7.75 0.34 -1.73
C LEU A 101 8.69 1.07 -0.75
N SER A 102 9.87 0.53 -0.48
CA SER A 102 10.86 1.17 0.40
C SER A 102 11.40 2.46 -0.22
N ALA A 103 11.73 2.44 -1.51
CA ALA A 103 12.23 3.63 -2.20
C ALA A 103 11.21 4.76 -2.24
N ALA A 104 9.92 4.43 -2.40
CA ALA A 104 8.88 5.44 -2.41
C ALA A 104 8.65 6.05 -1.01
N LEU A 105 8.95 5.34 0.09
CA LEU A 105 8.94 5.90 1.46
C LEU A 105 10.01 6.96 1.69
N GLU A 106 11.06 6.99 0.86
CA GLU A 106 12.07 8.05 0.91
C GLU A 106 11.60 9.33 0.20
N ASP A 107 10.49 9.29 -0.56
CA ASP A 107 9.95 10.46 -1.24
C ASP A 107 9.21 11.39 -0.25
N PRO A 108 9.64 12.65 -0.08
CA PRO A 108 9.00 13.59 0.84
C PRO A 108 7.56 13.96 0.46
N HIS A 109 7.15 13.69 -0.79
CA HIS A 109 5.76 13.89 -1.22
C HIS A 109 4.85 12.73 -0.83
N TRP A 110 5.42 11.59 -0.41
CA TRP A 110 4.65 10.48 0.10
C TRP A 110 4.18 10.74 1.53
N ARG A 111 2.86 10.78 1.70
CA ARG A 111 2.19 11.05 2.98
C ARG A 111 1.85 9.79 3.76
N LEU A 112 2.37 8.64 3.31
CA LEU A 112 2.08 7.36 3.93
C LEU A 112 2.71 7.31 5.33
N GLU A 113 1.87 7.16 6.33
CA GLU A 113 2.27 7.09 7.73
C GLU A 113 2.40 5.66 8.22
N THR A 114 1.79 4.70 7.54
CA THR A 114 1.81 3.30 7.89
C THR A 114 1.80 2.45 6.63
N LEU A 115 2.92 1.79 6.37
CA LEU A 115 3.00 0.70 5.40
C LEU A 115 3.12 -0.61 6.16
N ARG A 116 2.26 -1.57 5.83
CA ARG A 116 2.39 -2.98 6.25
C ARG A 116 2.65 -3.84 5.04
N VAL A 117 3.79 -4.52 5.04
CA VAL A 117 4.07 -5.68 4.16
C VAL A 117 4.43 -6.84 5.10
N GLY A 118 4.38 -8.10 4.67
CA GLY A 118 4.75 -9.23 5.54
C GLY A 118 3.87 -10.47 5.43
N SER A 119 4.47 -11.68 5.47
CA SER A 119 3.79 -12.94 5.12
C SER A 119 3.26 -13.73 6.33
N SER A 120 3.47 -13.24 7.55
CA SER A 120 3.05 -13.91 8.79
C SER A 120 2.85 -12.89 9.92
N SER A 121 2.14 -13.28 10.97
CA SER A 121 1.93 -12.49 12.20
C SER A 121 3.23 -12.11 12.95
N SER A 122 4.40 -12.57 12.47
CA SER A 122 5.73 -12.27 13.02
C SER A 122 6.57 -11.35 12.12
N ASP A 123 6.17 -11.18 10.85
CA ASP A 123 6.88 -10.37 9.85
C ASP A 123 6.09 -9.09 9.54
N CYS A 124 5.50 -8.43 10.53
CA CYS A 124 4.81 -7.16 10.28
C CYS A 124 5.84 -6.03 10.09
N PHE A 125 5.87 -5.44 8.91
CA PHE A 125 6.65 -4.24 8.63
C PHE A 125 5.78 -3.07 9.09
N PHE A 126 6.23 -2.26 10.04
CA PHE A 126 5.56 -1.02 10.40
C PHE A 126 6.53 0.12 10.09
N VAL A 127 6.20 0.93 9.07
CA VAL A 127 6.93 2.18 8.82
C VAL A 127 6.07 3.32 9.35
N ARG A 128 6.42 3.88 10.53
CA ARG A 128 5.80 5.11 11.05
C ARG A 128 6.69 6.31 10.77
N MET A 129 6.39 7.05 9.70
CA MET A 129 7.13 8.26 9.31
C MET A 129 6.74 9.43 10.22
N GLY A 130 7.48 9.62 11.33
CA GLY A 130 7.21 10.74 12.26
C GLY A 130 8.30 11.09 13.26
N THR A 131 9.43 10.38 13.27
CA THR A 131 10.61 10.64 14.12
C THR A 131 11.85 10.20 13.34
N PRO A 132 13.09 10.66 13.64
CA PRO A 132 14.29 10.40 12.83
C PRO A 132 14.75 8.93 12.79
N PHE A 133 13.94 8.00 13.30
CA PHE A 133 14.18 6.56 13.31
C PHE A 133 13.33 5.88 12.23
N THR A 134 13.98 5.50 11.13
CA THR A 134 13.39 4.75 10.02
C THR A 134 13.69 3.26 10.21
N ALA A 135 12.70 2.43 9.89
CA ALA A 135 12.76 0.98 10.02
C ALA A 135 13.01 0.34 8.64
N LEU A 136 14.17 -0.28 8.42
CA LEU A 136 14.59 -1.04 7.22
C LEU A 136 14.11 -2.48 7.29
N TYR A 137 14.12 -3.28 6.20
CA TYR A 137 14.05 -4.76 6.26
C TYR A 137 15.22 -5.40 5.48
N LYS A 138 15.80 -6.50 5.99
CA LYS A 138 16.91 -7.29 5.42
C LYS A 138 16.66 -8.78 5.74
N GLU A 139 16.67 -9.66 4.73
CA GLU A 139 16.55 -11.14 4.92
C GLU A 139 15.26 -11.61 5.62
N GLY A 140 14.13 -10.88 5.47
CA GLY A 140 12.93 -11.13 6.29
C GLY A 140 12.97 -10.52 7.69
N ARG A 141 13.85 -9.55 7.97
CA ARG A 141 13.90 -8.85 9.27
C ARG A 141 14.02 -7.35 9.18
N LEU A 142 13.25 -6.62 9.98
CA LEU A 142 13.31 -5.15 10.07
C LEU A 142 14.61 -4.68 10.81
N TYR A 143 15.43 -3.77 10.28
CA TYR A 143 16.57 -3.10 10.91
C TYR A 143 16.26 -1.63 11.20
N LEU A 144 16.31 -1.20 12.45
CA LEU A 144 16.29 0.22 12.82
C LEU A 144 17.73 0.71 13.01
N THR A 145 18.17 1.76 12.32
CA THR A 145 19.43 2.48 12.65
C THR A 145 19.11 3.76 13.46
N TYR A 146 19.83 3.98 14.58
CA TYR A 146 19.49 4.87 15.70
C TYR A 146 19.88 6.37 15.54
N LEU A 147 19.11 7.27 16.18
CA LEU A 147 19.64 8.42 16.94
C LEU A 147 18.75 8.76 18.14
N CYS A 148 18.87 8.02 19.24
CA CYS A 148 18.66 8.63 20.55
C CYS A 148 20.04 9.16 20.91
N LYS A 149 20.22 10.48 20.75
CA LYS A 149 21.18 11.17 21.61
C LYS A 149 20.75 10.89 23.05
N SER A 150 21.59 10.23 23.82
CA SER A 150 21.55 10.37 25.28
C SER A 150 22.96 10.67 25.74
N PHE A 151 23.09 11.84 26.36
CA PHE A 151 24.11 12.21 27.32
C PHE A 151 24.15 11.20 28.48
#